data_AF-A0AAE1S180-F1
#
_entry.id   AF-A0AAE1S180-F1
#
_cell.length_a   1.000
_cell.length_b   1.000
_cell.length_c   1.000
_cell.angle_alpha   90.00
_cell.angle_beta   90.00
_cell.angle_gamma   90.00
#
_symmetry.space_group_name_H-M   'P 1'
#
loop_
_entity.id
_entity.type
_entity.pdbx_description
1 polymer ?
#
loop_
_entity_poly.entity_id
_entity_poly.type
_entity_poly.pdbx_seq_one_letter_code
_entity_poly.pdbx_strand_id
1 'polypeptide(L)'
;MIWLPGKWLRSKYVGVSLVSKTLAVMGFGKVGSEVARRAKGLGMHVIAHDPYAPADRARAIGVQLVSFDEALASADFISLHMPLTPATKKILNDETFAKMKKGVRIVNVARGGVIDEEALVRALDAGIVAQAALDVFTEEPPPKDSKLIQHENVTATPHLGASTTEAQEGVAIEVAEAVVGALKGELSATAVNAPMVPAEVLSELKPYVVLAEKLGRLAVQLVAGGSGVKSVKVSYGSARAPDDLDTRLLRAMITKGVIEPISSVFINLVNADFTAKQRGLQISEERILLDGSPESPVEFIQVQIANVESKFASAISDSGEIRVEGRVKDGVPHLTKVGSFEVDVSLEGSIILCSQVDQPGMIGKVGSVLGEENVNVSFMSVGRIAPRKQAVMAIGVDEQPSKESLKRIGEIPAIQEFVYLRL
;
A
#
# COMPACT_ATOMS: atom_id res chain seq x y z
N MET A 1 6.45 44.20 4.86
CA MET A 1 7.34 45.38 4.93
C MET A 1 6.50 46.62 5.18
N ILE A 2 6.81 47.38 6.22
CA ILE A 2 5.98 48.45 6.79
C ILE A 2 6.29 49.78 6.08
N TRP A 3 6.15 49.80 4.76
CA TRP A 3 6.27 51.03 3.97
C TRP A 3 4.95 51.25 3.26
N LEU A 4 4.09 52.05 3.88
CA LEU A 4 2.91 52.58 3.23
C LEU A 4 3.34 53.84 2.47
N PRO A 5 2.96 54.01 1.18
CA PRO A 5 3.33 55.18 0.40
C PRO A 5 3.09 56.48 1.19
N GLY A 6 4.16 57.23 1.45
CA GLY A 6 4.12 58.53 2.12
C GLY A 6 3.93 58.52 3.65
N LYS A 7 3.98 57.37 4.35
CA LYS A 7 3.80 57.31 5.81
C LYS A 7 5.00 56.66 6.53
N TRP A 8 5.62 57.40 7.45
CA TRP A 8 6.66 56.90 8.37
C TRP A 8 6.08 56.64 9.77
N LEU A 9 5.81 55.38 10.09
CA LEU A 9 5.05 54.98 11.29
C LEU A 9 5.90 54.24 12.34
N ARG A 10 7.16 54.63 12.55
CA ARG A 10 8.09 53.94 13.47
C ARG A 10 7.51 53.68 14.87
N SER A 11 6.82 54.67 15.45
CA SER A 11 6.25 54.57 16.80
C SER A 11 5.03 53.63 16.90
N LYS A 12 4.38 53.31 15.77
CA LYS A 12 3.23 52.41 15.73
C LYS A 12 3.64 50.94 15.93
N TYR A 13 4.83 50.56 15.48
CA TYR A 13 5.23 49.16 15.38
C TYR A 13 6.31 48.81 16.41
N VAL A 14 5.98 47.89 17.30
CA VAL A 14 6.91 47.30 18.27
C VAL A 14 6.93 45.79 18.05
N GLY A 15 8.12 45.25 17.76
CA GLY A 15 8.30 43.82 17.54
C GLY A 15 8.37 43.00 18.83
N VAL A 16 8.45 41.68 18.69
CA VAL A 16 8.70 40.74 19.78
C VAL A 16 9.97 39.95 19.49
N SER A 17 10.83 39.78 20.50
CA SER A 17 12.00 38.90 20.40
C SER A 17 11.59 37.45 20.55
N LEU A 18 12.17 36.56 19.72
CA LEU A 18 11.97 35.11 19.82
C LEU A 18 12.89 34.46 20.87
N VAL A 19 14.02 35.08 21.18
CA VAL A 19 15.03 34.51 22.09
C VAL A 19 14.43 34.27 23.47
N SER A 20 14.66 33.07 24.01
CA SER A 20 14.15 32.60 25.30
C SER A 20 12.63 32.55 25.44
N LYS A 21 11.88 32.71 24.34
CA LYS A 21 10.42 32.47 24.31
C LYS A 21 10.14 30.99 24.09
N THR A 22 8.99 30.55 24.57
CA THR A 22 8.52 29.17 24.39
C THR A 22 7.65 29.06 23.14
N LEU A 23 8.04 28.20 22.20
CA LEU A 23 7.22 27.73 21.10
C LEU A 23 6.62 26.36 21.44
N ALA A 24 5.29 26.26 21.43
CA ALA A 24 4.60 24.98 21.38
C ALA A 24 4.30 24.59 19.92
N VAL A 25 4.81 23.44 19.52
CA VAL A 25 4.53 22.81 18.23
C VAL A 25 3.40 21.79 18.43
N MET A 26 2.23 22.06 17.85
CA MET A 26 1.07 21.18 17.95
C MET A 26 1.04 20.26 16.72
N GLY A 27 1.35 18.98 16.90
CA GLY A 27 1.63 18.02 15.82
C GLY A 27 3.13 17.94 15.51
N PHE A 28 3.74 16.79 15.78
CA PHE A 28 5.18 16.53 15.70
C PHE A 28 5.53 15.53 14.59
N GLY A 29 4.83 15.65 13.46
CA GLY A 29 5.16 14.96 12.21
C GLY A 29 6.33 15.58 11.45
N LYS A 30 6.46 15.24 10.16
CA LYS A 30 7.57 15.69 9.28
C LYS A 30 7.78 17.21 9.33
N VAL A 31 6.72 17.99 9.13
CA VAL A 31 6.79 19.47 9.14
C VAL A 31 7.01 20.03 10.55
N GLY A 32 6.25 19.56 11.53
CA GLY A 32 6.35 20.04 12.93
C GLY A 32 7.75 19.85 13.51
N SER A 33 8.40 18.70 13.26
CA SER A 33 9.78 18.45 13.71
C SER A 33 10.79 19.40 13.06
N GLU A 34 10.57 19.78 11.80
CA GLU A 34 11.43 20.70 11.06
C GLU A 34 11.25 22.16 11.50
N VAL A 35 10.02 22.54 11.90
CA VAL A 35 9.74 23.83 12.55
C VAL A 35 10.42 23.89 13.92
N ALA A 36 10.27 22.84 14.73
CA ALA A 36 10.91 22.74 16.04
C ALA A 36 12.43 22.91 15.94
N ARG A 37 13.08 22.19 15.02
CA ARG A 37 14.52 22.29 14.77
C ARG A 37 14.97 23.71 14.43
N ARG A 38 14.25 24.40 13.52
CA ARG A 38 14.55 25.79 13.13
C ARG A 38 14.33 26.77 14.27
N ALA A 39 13.25 26.62 15.03
CA ALA A 39 12.95 27.49 16.17
C ALA A 39 14.01 27.42 17.28
N LYS A 40 14.57 26.23 17.55
CA LYS A 40 15.72 26.11 18.46
C LYS A 40 16.95 26.86 17.94
N GLY A 41 17.20 26.83 16.64
CA GLY A 41 18.26 27.61 16.00
C GLY A 41 18.08 29.12 16.16
N LEU A 42 16.84 29.59 16.38
CA LEU A 42 16.51 30.98 16.68
C LEU A 42 16.55 31.32 18.18
N GLY A 43 17.01 30.39 19.04
CA GLY A 43 17.13 30.58 20.48
C GLY A 43 15.83 30.44 21.26
N MET A 44 14.80 29.80 20.70
CA MET A 44 13.54 29.50 21.39
C MET A 44 13.66 28.25 22.26
N HIS A 45 12.88 28.20 23.35
CA HIS A 45 12.55 26.96 24.03
C HIS A 45 11.42 26.27 23.26
N VAL A 46 11.58 24.98 22.93
CA VAL A 46 10.59 24.28 22.11
C VAL A 46 10.03 23.08 22.86
N ILE A 47 8.71 23.10 23.00
CA ILE A 47 7.89 21.99 23.50
C ILE A 47 6.96 21.55 22.36
N ALA A 48 6.50 20.30 22.41
CA ALA A 48 5.58 19.79 21.40
C ALA A 48 4.47 18.95 22.01
N HIS A 49 3.29 19.00 21.41
CA HIS A 49 2.18 18.11 21.72
C HIS A 49 1.84 17.29 20.50
N ASP A 50 2.00 15.97 20.60
CA ASP A 50 1.53 15.00 19.62
C ASP A 50 1.33 13.64 20.31
N PRO A 51 0.09 13.16 20.46
CA PRO A 51 -0.19 11.90 21.16
C PRO A 51 0.31 10.67 20.40
N TYR A 52 0.72 10.82 19.14
CA TYR A 52 1.17 9.73 18.26
C TYR A 52 2.68 9.77 17.98
N ALA A 53 3.39 10.80 18.45
CA ALA A 53 4.81 10.93 18.17
C ALA A 53 5.67 10.04 19.10
N PRO A 54 6.65 9.30 18.56
CA PRO A 54 7.58 8.53 19.37
C PRO A 54 8.51 9.47 20.16
N ALA A 55 8.54 9.31 21.49
CA ALA A 55 9.28 10.19 22.42
C ALA A 55 10.77 10.32 22.10
N ASP A 56 11.40 9.26 21.58
CA ASP A 56 12.83 9.26 21.24
C ASP A 56 13.16 10.23 20.10
N ARG A 57 12.26 10.40 19.12
CA ARG A 57 12.44 11.34 18.01
C ARG A 57 12.44 12.79 18.49
N ALA A 58 11.56 13.13 19.43
CA ALA A 58 11.52 14.45 20.04
C ALA A 58 12.78 14.71 20.89
N ARG A 59 13.18 13.72 21.71
CA ARG A 59 14.37 13.80 22.55
C ARG A 59 15.66 13.98 21.74
N ALA A 60 15.78 13.33 20.59
CA ALA A 60 16.95 13.43 19.71
C ALA A 60 17.26 14.87 19.24
N ILE A 61 16.22 15.70 19.07
CA ILE A 61 16.39 17.13 18.74
C ILE A 61 16.19 18.04 19.96
N GLY A 62 16.15 17.46 21.17
CA GLY A 62 15.99 18.12 22.46
C GLY A 62 14.67 18.88 22.59
N VAL A 63 13.58 18.32 22.07
CA VAL A 63 12.21 18.81 22.24
C VAL A 63 11.51 17.93 23.27
N GLN A 64 10.81 18.55 24.21
CA GLN A 64 10.01 17.86 25.20
C GLN A 64 8.58 17.65 24.67
N LEU A 65 8.10 16.40 24.69
CA LEU A 65 6.68 16.13 24.50
C LEU A 65 5.92 16.45 25.79
N VAL A 66 4.84 17.21 25.67
CA VAL A 66 4.02 17.69 26.78
C VAL A 66 2.54 17.40 26.53
N SER A 67 1.73 17.50 27.60
CA SER A 67 0.28 17.41 27.45
C SER A 67 -0.28 18.61 26.65
N PHE A 68 -1.48 18.45 26.10
CA PHE A 68 -2.14 19.52 25.33
C PHE A 68 -2.31 20.79 26.19
N ASP A 69 -2.82 20.64 27.42
CA ASP A 69 -3.04 21.76 28.33
C ASP A 69 -1.71 22.42 28.76
N GLU A 70 -0.65 21.63 29.00
CA GLU A 70 0.67 22.17 29.32
C GLU A 70 1.26 22.98 28.16
N ALA A 71 1.07 22.51 26.91
CA ALA A 71 1.49 23.22 25.71
C ALA A 71 0.81 24.59 25.63
N LEU A 72 -0.52 24.65 25.84
CA LEU A 72 -1.29 25.89 25.82
C LEU A 72 -0.86 26.87 26.92
N ALA A 73 -0.70 26.39 28.15
CA ALA A 73 -0.37 27.21 29.30
C ALA A 73 1.06 27.76 29.27
N SER A 74 1.99 27.05 28.61
CA SER A 74 3.42 27.37 28.62
C SER A 74 3.87 28.21 27.42
N ALA A 75 3.11 28.21 26.32
CA ALA A 75 3.50 28.79 25.04
C ALA A 75 3.40 30.32 24.99
N ASP A 76 4.46 30.97 24.50
CA ASP A 76 4.39 32.35 24.03
C ASP A 76 4.04 32.39 22.52
N PHE A 77 4.39 31.32 21.80
CA PHE A 77 4.04 31.06 20.41
C PHE A 77 3.47 29.65 20.27
N ILE A 78 2.42 29.49 19.45
CA ILE A 78 1.84 28.20 19.11
C ILE A 78 1.87 28.05 17.59
N SER A 79 2.43 26.94 17.09
CA SER A 79 2.43 26.61 15.66
C SER A 79 1.71 25.29 15.42
N LEU A 80 0.69 25.31 14.56
CA LEU A 80 -0.16 24.15 14.27
C LEU A 80 0.36 23.37 13.06
N HIS A 81 0.50 22.05 13.23
CA HIS A 81 0.97 21.06 12.26
C HIS A 81 0.20 19.73 12.37
N MET A 82 -1.03 19.78 12.89
CA MET A 82 -1.92 18.61 13.00
C MET A 82 -2.76 18.44 11.73
N PRO A 83 -3.12 17.21 11.35
CA PRO A 83 -4.13 16.97 10.32
C PRO A 83 -5.52 17.44 10.81
N LEU A 84 -6.43 17.72 9.89
CA LEU A 84 -7.85 17.95 10.21
C LEU A 84 -8.57 16.60 10.30
N THR A 85 -9.06 16.28 11.48
CA THR A 85 -9.82 15.06 11.80
C THR A 85 -11.00 15.45 12.70
N PRO A 86 -11.96 14.54 12.98
CA PRO A 86 -13.01 14.82 13.96
C PRO A 86 -12.46 15.22 15.34
N ALA A 87 -11.31 14.68 15.74
CA ALA A 87 -10.69 14.98 17.04
C ALA A 87 -9.94 16.32 17.08
N THR A 88 -9.45 16.82 15.93
CA THR A 88 -8.69 18.08 15.85
C THR A 88 -9.49 19.25 15.28
N LYS A 89 -10.72 18.99 14.81
CA LYS A 89 -11.63 20.02 14.32
C LYS A 89 -11.97 20.99 15.46
N LYS A 90 -11.71 22.29 15.22
CA LYS A 90 -11.93 23.38 16.19
C LYS A 90 -11.29 23.10 17.55
N ILE A 91 -10.12 22.43 17.55
CA ILE A 91 -9.38 22.12 18.77
C ILE A 91 -8.89 23.41 19.46
N LEU A 92 -8.61 24.48 18.69
CA LEU A 92 -8.49 25.82 19.26
C LEU A 92 -9.82 26.55 19.17
N ASN A 93 -10.47 26.71 20.32
CA ASN A 93 -11.76 27.37 20.54
C ASN A 93 -11.72 28.25 21.80
N ASP A 94 -12.84 28.90 22.16
CA ASP A 94 -12.92 29.82 23.30
C ASP A 94 -12.38 29.23 24.61
N GLU A 95 -12.69 27.96 24.90
CA GLU A 95 -12.22 27.28 26.12
C GLU A 95 -10.71 27.11 26.13
N THR A 96 -10.14 26.70 25.00
CA THR A 96 -8.68 26.52 24.89
C THR A 96 -7.93 27.84 24.84
N PHE A 97 -8.50 28.89 24.22
CA PHE A 97 -7.91 30.23 24.23
C PHE A 97 -7.82 30.77 25.66
N ALA A 98 -8.83 30.50 26.51
CA ALA A 98 -8.82 30.89 27.91
C ALA A 98 -7.69 30.26 28.74
N LYS A 99 -7.13 29.12 28.29
CA LYS A 99 -6.00 28.44 28.95
C LYS A 99 -4.63 28.99 28.53
N MET A 100 -4.57 29.81 27.48
CA MET A 100 -3.31 30.31 26.94
C MET A 100 -2.77 31.50 27.73
N LYS A 101 -1.47 31.76 27.62
CA LYS A 101 -0.88 33.01 28.08
C LYS A 101 -1.51 34.19 27.35
N LYS A 102 -1.86 35.25 28.09
CA LYS A 102 -2.29 36.51 27.49
C LYS A 102 -1.17 37.09 26.62
N GLY A 103 -1.49 37.42 25.38
CA GLY A 103 -0.56 37.91 24.37
C GLY A 103 0.16 36.81 23.58
N VAL A 104 -0.33 35.57 23.62
CA VAL A 104 0.18 34.45 22.80
C VAL A 104 0.08 34.79 21.31
N ARG A 105 0.99 34.24 20.50
CA ARG A 105 0.96 34.36 19.04
C ARG A 105 0.74 33.01 18.38
N ILE A 106 -0.12 32.96 17.38
CA ILE A 106 -0.55 31.70 16.78
C ILE A 106 -0.18 31.67 15.30
N VAL A 107 0.30 30.52 14.84
CA VAL A 107 0.60 30.24 13.44
C VAL A 107 -0.18 29.00 13.02
N ASN A 108 -0.99 29.12 11.96
CA ASN A 108 -1.61 27.96 11.31
C ASN A 108 -1.29 27.95 9.82
N VAL A 109 -0.42 27.02 9.45
CA VAL A 109 -0.02 26.75 8.06
C VAL A 109 -0.27 25.29 7.69
N ALA A 110 -1.16 24.62 8.43
CA ALA A 110 -1.39 23.19 8.31
C ALA A 110 -2.72 22.88 7.62
N ARG A 111 -3.84 23.08 8.31
CA ARG A 111 -5.18 22.84 7.78
C ARG A 111 -6.17 23.88 8.29
N GLY A 112 -7.09 24.32 7.43
CA GLY A 112 -8.26 25.07 7.85
C GLY A 112 -9.14 24.27 8.81
N GLY A 113 -9.93 24.96 9.64
CA GLY A 113 -10.89 24.33 10.55
C GLY A 113 -10.31 23.65 11.81
N VAL A 114 -8.99 23.63 12.00
CA VAL A 114 -8.38 23.24 13.30
C VAL A 114 -8.53 24.34 14.35
N ILE A 115 -8.65 25.59 13.90
CA ILE A 115 -9.02 26.73 14.73
C ILE A 115 -10.48 27.06 14.47
N ASP A 116 -11.26 27.31 15.51
CA ASP A 116 -12.52 28.02 15.39
C ASP A 116 -12.22 29.50 15.08
N GLU A 117 -12.42 29.88 13.83
CA GLU A 117 -12.10 31.21 13.32
C GLU A 117 -12.86 32.34 14.02
N GLU A 118 -14.11 32.10 14.43
CA GLU A 118 -14.89 33.09 15.16
C GLU A 118 -14.37 33.27 16.59
N ALA A 119 -13.98 32.16 17.23
CA ALA A 119 -13.34 32.20 18.54
C ALA A 119 -11.97 32.89 18.48
N LEU A 120 -11.21 32.70 17.40
CA LEU A 120 -9.95 33.39 17.19
C LEU A 120 -10.14 34.91 17.08
N VAL A 121 -11.16 35.38 16.33
CA VAL A 121 -11.50 36.81 16.27
C VAL A 121 -11.81 37.35 17.67
N ARG A 122 -12.66 36.66 18.44
CA ARG A 122 -12.96 37.07 19.83
C ARG A 122 -11.71 37.11 20.71
N ALA A 123 -10.81 36.13 20.58
CA ALA A 123 -9.58 36.05 21.36
C ALA A 123 -8.57 37.15 20.99
N LEU A 124 -8.54 37.56 19.71
CA LEU A 124 -7.77 38.70 19.23
C LEU A 124 -8.33 40.02 19.79
N ASP A 125 -9.65 40.21 19.70
CA ASP A 125 -10.35 41.40 20.23
C ASP A 125 -10.13 41.54 21.75
N ALA A 126 -10.14 40.42 22.49
CA ALA A 126 -9.89 40.37 23.92
C ALA A 126 -8.40 40.52 24.30
N GLY A 127 -7.48 40.54 23.33
CA GLY A 127 -6.04 40.59 23.55
C GLY A 127 -5.46 39.35 24.23
N ILE A 128 -6.19 38.24 24.22
CA ILE A 128 -5.68 36.93 24.65
C ILE A 128 -4.65 36.47 23.61
N VAL A 129 -5.01 36.54 22.33
CA VAL A 129 -4.09 36.33 21.21
C VAL A 129 -3.61 37.70 20.76
N ALA A 130 -2.29 37.93 20.80
CA ALA A 130 -1.73 39.19 20.33
C ALA A 130 -1.77 39.29 18.80
N GLN A 131 -1.40 38.21 18.11
CA GLN A 131 -1.34 38.15 16.65
C GLN A 131 -1.52 36.72 16.15
N ALA A 132 -2.06 36.57 14.94
CA ALA A 132 -2.14 35.30 14.25
C ALA A 132 -1.56 35.38 12.83
N ALA A 133 -0.87 34.33 12.39
CA ALA A 133 -0.44 34.15 11.00
C ALA A 133 -1.11 32.91 10.42
N LEU A 134 -1.90 33.09 9.36
CA LEU A 134 -2.78 32.06 8.81
C LEU A 134 -2.52 31.91 7.31
N ASP A 135 -2.21 30.69 6.87
CA ASP A 135 -2.09 30.36 5.44
C ASP A 135 -3.30 29.57 4.92
N VAL A 136 -4.13 29.05 5.83
CA VAL A 136 -5.21 28.12 5.53
C VAL A 136 -6.48 28.52 6.27
N PHE A 137 -7.63 28.29 5.65
CA PHE A 137 -8.95 28.72 6.14
C PHE A 137 -9.96 27.58 6.02
N THR A 138 -11.02 27.64 6.82
CA THR A 138 -12.10 26.64 6.83
C THR A 138 -12.81 26.57 5.47
N GLU A 139 -12.95 27.72 4.81
CA GLU A 139 -13.42 27.86 3.44
C GLU A 139 -12.35 28.57 2.60
N GLU A 140 -12.00 28.00 1.46
CA GLU A 140 -11.02 28.55 0.52
C GLU A 140 -11.61 28.61 -0.89
N PRO A 141 -11.72 29.80 -1.53
CA PRO A 141 -11.28 31.11 -1.05
C PRO A 141 -12.18 31.67 0.07
N PRO A 142 -11.62 32.40 1.06
CA PRO A 142 -12.43 32.98 2.14
C PRO A 142 -13.43 34.04 1.65
N PRO A 143 -14.53 34.26 2.38
CA PRO A 143 -15.48 35.34 2.10
C PRO A 143 -14.81 36.72 2.09
N LYS A 144 -15.24 37.60 1.18
CA LYS A 144 -14.66 38.95 1.00
C LYS A 144 -14.74 39.82 2.26
N ASP A 145 -15.76 39.60 3.08
CA ASP A 145 -16.05 40.29 4.33
C ASP A 145 -15.55 39.52 5.57
N SER A 146 -14.64 38.55 5.38
CA SER A 146 -14.04 37.79 6.47
C SER A 146 -13.39 38.72 7.49
N LYS A 147 -14.01 38.81 8.68
CA LYS A 147 -13.51 39.60 9.81
C LYS A 147 -12.10 39.18 10.22
N LEU A 148 -11.80 37.89 10.13
CA LEU A 148 -10.49 37.34 10.49
C LEU A 148 -9.40 37.85 9.55
N ILE A 149 -9.64 37.86 8.24
CA ILE A 149 -8.66 38.33 7.24
C ILE A 149 -8.46 39.83 7.31
N GLN A 150 -9.53 40.58 7.59
CA GLN A 150 -9.47 42.03 7.71
C GLN A 150 -8.91 42.50 9.06
N HIS A 151 -8.75 41.60 10.03
CA HIS A 151 -8.28 41.94 11.37
C HIS A 151 -6.82 42.41 11.34
N GLU A 152 -6.51 43.57 11.94
CA GLU A 152 -5.19 44.21 11.83
C GLU A 152 -4.03 43.40 12.43
N ASN A 153 -4.33 42.53 13.40
CA ASN A 153 -3.37 41.63 14.04
C ASN A 153 -3.28 40.25 13.37
N VAL A 154 -3.89 40.07 12.19
CA VAL A 154 -3.82 38.84 11.42
C VAL A 154 -2.97 39.06 10.17
N THR A 155 -2.00 38.17 9.96
CA THR A 155 -1.27 38.06 8.68
C THR A 155 -1.83 36.86 7.93
N ALA A 156 -2.47 37.10 6.80
CA ALA A 156 -3.05 36.06 5.96
C ALA A 156 -2.23 35.85 4.69
N THR A 157 -2.03 34.59 4.30
CA THR A 157 -1.51 34.20 2.98
C THR A 157 -2.45 33.19 2.31
N PRO A 158 -2.58 33.18 0.97
CA PRO A 158 -3.55 32.34 0.27
C PRO A 158 -3.01 30.94 -0.02
N HIS A 159 -2.83 30.13 1.02
CA HIS A 159 -2.38 28.72 0.93
C HIS A 159 -1.08 28.53 0.14
N LEU A 160 -0.05 29.30 0.51
CA LEU A 160 1.23 29.36 -0.15
C LEU A 160 2.30 28.44 0.45
N GLY A 161 1.99 27.65 1.49
CA GLY A 161 2.97 26.82 2.21
C GLY A 161 3.81 25.86 1.34
N ALA A 162 3.25 25.38 0.23
CA ALA A 162 3.95 24.53 -0.75
C ALA A 162 4.25 25.25 -2.09
N SER A 163 3.98 26.56 -2.18
CA SER A 163 4.14 27.37 -3.39
C SER A 163 5.57 27.93 -3.50
N THR A 164 6.57 27.05 -3.50
CA THR A 164 7.97 27.39 -3.77
C THR A 164 8.50 26.61 -4.96
N THR A 165 9.44 27.17 -5.72
CA THR A 165 10.04 26.52 -6.89
C THR A 165 10.63 25.17 -6.53
N GLU A 166 11.36 25.09 -5.42
CA GLU A 166 12.04 23.89 -4.96
C GLU A 166 11.05 22.80 -4.52
N ALA A 167 9.93 23.19 -3.89
CA ALA A 167 8.89 22.24 -3.50
C ALA A 167 8.17 21.68 -4.73
N GLN A 168 7.86 22.53 -5.71
CA GLN A 168 7.23 22.10 -6.97
C GLN A 168 8.15 21.17 -7.76
N GLU A 169 9.45 21.47 -7.84
CA GLU A 169 10.45 20.62 -8.49
C GLU A 169 10.59 19.27 -7.77
N GLY A 170 10.72 19.28 -6.44
CA GLY A 170 10.80 18.05 -5.65
C GLY A 170 9.58 17.16 -5.82
N VAL A 171 8.37 17.73 -5.78
CA VAL A 171 7.11 17.00 -6.03
C VAL A 171 7.07 16.45 -7.46
N ALA A 172 7.51 17.21 -8.45
CA ALA A 172 7.53 16.75 -9.84
C ALA A 172 8.43 15.52 -10.04
N ILE A 173 9.62 15.53 -9.43
CA ILE A 173 10.55 14.39 -9.45
C ILE A 173 9.93 13.18 -8.75
N GLU A 174 9.42 13.34 -7.53
CA GLU A 174 8.81 12.25 -6.74
C GLU A 174 7.65 11.59 -7.49
N VAL A 175 6.80 12.39 -8.14
CA VAL A 175 5.70 11.89 -8.98
C VAL A 175 6.23 11.17 -10.22
N ALA A 176 7.25 11.72 -10.90
CA ALA A 176 7.82 11.08 -12.08
C ALA A 176 8.43 9.71 -11.75
N GLU A 177 9.19 9.61 -10.65
CA GLU A 177 9.76 8.36 -10.16
C GLU A 177 8.66 7.35 -9.78
N ALA A 178 7.62 7.79 -9.07
CA ALA A 178 6.48 6.95 -8.73
C ALA A 178 5.75 6.41 -9.97
N VAL A 179 5.57 7.24 -11.01
CA VAL A 179 4.97 6.82 -12.29
C VAL A 179 5.86 5.81 -13.01
N VAL A 180 7.17 6.05 -13.08
CA VAL A 180 8.13 5.11 -13.70
C VAL A 180 8.12 3.77 -12.97
N GLY A 181 8.17 3.77 -11.63
CA GLY A 181 8.08 2.56 -10.82
C GLY A 181 6.77 1.81 -11.06
N ALA A 182 5.63 2.52 -11.07
CA ALA A 182 4.33 1.92 -11.33
C ALA A 182 4.21 1.31 -12.75
N LEU A 183 4.83 1.94 -13.76
CA LEU A 183 4.89 1.41 -15.13
C LEU A 183 5.82 0.19 -15.26
N LYS A 184 6.80 0.03 -14.36
CA LYS A 184 7.63 -1.17 -14.25
C LYS A 184 6.98 -2.27 -13.40
N GLY A 185 5.82 -2.01 -12.80
CA GLY A 185 5.15 -2.94 -11.89
C GLY A 185 5.74 -2.96 -10.47
N GLU A 186 6.54 -1.97 -10.10
CA GLU A 186 7.11 -1.83 -8.76
C GLU A 186 6.06 -1.34 -7.76
N LEU A 187 6.29 -1.67 -6.48
CA LEU A 187 5.49 -1.18 -5.36
C LEU A 187 5.84 0.29 -5.09
N SER A 188 4.95 1.20 -5.46
CA SER A 188 5.11 2.61 -5.07
C SER A 188 4.64 2.82 -3.64
N ALA A 189 5.53 3.31 -2.78
CA ALA A 189 5.22 3.71 -1.41
C ALA A 189 4.24 4.91 -1.33
N THR A 190 4.02 5.62 -2.45
CA THR A 190 3.16 6.81 -2.53
C THR A 190 1.81 6.53 -3.18
N ALA A 191 1.52 5.28 -3.55
CA ALA A 191 0.24 4.92 -4.15
C ALA A 191 -0.92 5.11 -3.14
N VAL A 192 -1.84 6.01 -3.44
CA VAL A 192 -2.97 6.35 -2.56
C VAL A 192 -4.09 5.31 -2.58
N ASN A 193 -4.14 4.48 -3.62
CA ASN A 193 -5.16 3.46 -3.86
C ASN A 193 -4.58 2.04 -3.93
N ALA A 194 -3.32 1.85 -3.53
CA ALA A 194 -2.70 0.54 -3.38
C ALA A 194 -2.28 0.32 -1.92
N PRO A 195 -2.06 -0.94 -1.48
CA PRO A 195 -1.66 -1.21 -0.11
C PRO A 195 -0.29 -0.62 0.20
N MET A 196 -0.21 0.24 1.22
CA MET A 196 1.06 0.72 1.76
C MET A 196 1.61 -0.35 2.71
N VAL A 197 2.72 -0.99 2.33
CA VAL A 197 3.34 -2.06 3.10
C VAL A 197 4.72 -1.59 3.60
N PRO A 198 4.98 -1.57 4.92
CA PRO A 198 6.30 -1.25 5.45
C PRO A 198 7.39 -2.16 4.85
N ALA A 199 8.62 -1.65 4.72
CA ALA A 199 9.71 -2.37 4.04
C ALA A 199 10.03 -3.72 4.70
N GLU A 200 9.92 -3.79 6.03
CA GLU A 200 10.14 -5.00 6.81
C GLU A 200 9.11 -6.08 6.48
N VAL A 201 7.83 -5.69 6.45
CA VAL A 201 6.70 -6.57 6.08
C VAL A 201 6.81 -7.00 4.62
N LEU A 202 7.25 -6.10 3.73
CA LEU A 202 7.45 -6.44 2.33
C LEU A 202 8.56 -7.47 2.13
N SER A 203 9.67 -7.35 2.86
CA SER A 203 10.78 -8.32 2.79
C SER A 203 10.31 -9.71 3.20
N GLU A 204 9.47 -9.79 4.22
CA GLU A 204 8.88 -11.04 4.71
C GLU A 204 7.87 -11.64 3.73
N LEU A 205 6.97 -10.80 3.17
CA LEU A 205 5.93 -11.25 2.26
C LEU A 205 6.41 -11.51 0.82
N LYS A 206 7.63 -11.06 0.46
CA LYS A 206 8.18 -11.14 -0.90
C LYS A 206 7.97 -12.49 -1.61
N PRO A 207 8.31 -13.65 -1.02
CA PRO A 207 8.11 -14.94 -1.72
C PRO A 207 6.61 -15.27 -1.91
N TYR A 208 5.74 -14.82 -1.00
CA TYR A 208 4.29 -15.01 -1.10
C TYR A 208 3.65 -14.10 -2.14
N VAL A 209 4.19 -12.89 -2.33
CA VAL A 209 3.81 -11.96 -3.41
C VAL A 209 4.06 -12.61 -4.77
N VAL A 210 5.22 -13.25 -4.94
CA VAL A 210 5.54 -13.98 -6.19
C VAL A 210 4.64 -15.20 -6.36
N LEU A 211 4.41 -15.97 -5.29
CA LEU A 211 3.49 -17.11 -5.29
C LEU A 211 2.07 -16.69 -5.71
N ALA A 212 1.54 -15.63 -5.10
CA ALA A 212 0.23 -15.05 -5.37
C ALA A 212 0.05 -14.69 -6.84
N GLU A 213 1.01 -13.97 -7.43
CA GLU A 213 0.99 -13.63 -8.85
C GLU A 213 0.97 -14.86 -9.75
N LYS A 214 1.88 -15.80 -9.51
CA LYS A 214 2.05 -17.00 -10.34
C LYS A 214 0.86 -17.95 -10.24
N LEU A 215 0.26 -18.10 -9.06
CA LEU A 215 -0.98 -18.89 -8.89
C LEU A 215 -2.15 -18.26 -9.64
N GLY A 216 -2.32 -16.94 -9.56
CA GLY A 216 -3.34 -16.24 -10.34
C GLY A 216 -3.16 -16.45 -11.85
N ARG A 217 -1.91 -16.35 -12.33
CA ARG A 217 -1.57 -16.56 -13.74
C ARG A 217 -1.78 -18.00 -14.19
N LEU A 218 -1.38 -18.96 -13.36
CA LEU A 218 -1.55 -20.38 -13.63
C LEU A 218 -3.04 -20.73 -13.69
N ALA A 219 -3.83 -20.29 -12.71
CA ALA A 219 -5.25 -20.59 -12.62
C ALA A 219 -6.04 -20.06 -13.83
N VAL A 220 -5.79 -18.82 -14.27
CA VAL A 220 -6.52 -18.25 -15.42
C VAL A 220 -6.16 -18.92 -16.74
N GLN A 221 -4.93 -19.43 -16.91
CA GLN A 221 -4.54 -20.12 -18.13
C GLN A 221 -5.20 -21.50 -18.30
N LEU A 222 -5.59 -22.13 -17.19
CA LEU A 222 -6.38 -23.36 -17.18
C LEU A 222 -7.82 -23.15 -17.66
N VAL A 223 -8.34 -21.91 -17.64
CA VAL A 223 -9.69 -21.61 -18.12
C VAL A 223 -9.81 -21.83 -19.63
N ALA A 224 -10.90 -22.47 -20.03
CA ALA A 224 -11.38 -22.63 -21.39
C ALA A 224 -12.77 -21.97 -21.58
N GLY A 225 -13.26 -21.98 -22.82
CA GLY A 225 -14.58 -21.46 -23.17
C GLY A 225 -14.62 -19.94 -23.35
N GLY A 226 -15.80 -19.42 -23.71
CA GLY A 226 -16.04 -18.02 -24.05
C GLY A 226 -16.89 -17.23 -23.04
N SER A 227 -17.31 -17.85 -21.94
CA SER A 227 -18.22 -17.24 -20.95
C SER A 227 -17.55 -16.17 -20.07
N GLY A 228 -16.22 -16.11 -20.06
CA GLY A 228 -15.41 -15.20 -19.26
C GLY A 228 -15.35 -15.60 -17.78
N VAL A 229 -14.30 -15.15 -17.09
CA VAL A 229 -14.13 -15.40 -15.65
C VAL A 229 -14.96 -14.38 -14.86
N LYS A 230 -15.95 -14.85 -14.10
CA LYS A 230 -16.83 -13.98 -13.29
C LYS A 230 -16.47 -13.95 -11.80
N SER A 231 -16.03 -15.08 -11.24
CA SER A 231 -15.69 -15.18 -9.82
C SER A 231 -14.39 -15.92 -9.60
N VAL A 232 -13.50 -15.30 -8.82
CA VAL A 232 -12.29 -15.94 -8.28
C VAL A 232 -12.39 -15.89 -6.76
N LYS A 233 -12.25 -17.06 -6.13
CA LYS A 233 -12.14 -17.18 -4.69
C LYS A 233 -10.69 -17.47 -4.32
N VAL A 234 -10.18 -16.72 -3.36
CA VAL A 234 -8.83 -16.90 -2.81
C VAL A 234 -8.94 -17.34 -1.36
N SER A 235 -8.20 -18.36 -0.97
CA SER A 235 -8.12 -18.82 0.41
C SER A 235 -6.67 -18.77 0.90
N TYR A 236 -6.45 -18.15 2.05
CA TYR A 236 -5.13 -18.09 2.70
C TYR A 236 -5.15 -18.95 3.95
N GLY A 237 -4.34 -20.01 3.98
CA GLY A 237 -4.07 -20.74 5.22
C GLY A 237 -2.97 -20.04 6.00
N SER A 238 -3.22 -19.65 7.26
CA SER A 238 -2.20 -19.00 8.08
C SER A 238 -2.43 -19.27 9.56
N ALA A 239 -1.35 -19.36 10.33
CA ALA A 239 -1.38 -19.36 11.79
C ALA A 239 -1.51 -17.94 12.39
N ARG A 240 -1.34 -16.88 11.57
CA ARG A 240 -1.51 -15.49 12.01
C ARG A 240 -2.98 -15.11 12.08
N ALA A 241 -3.34 -14.35 13.12
CA ALA A 241 -4.67 -13.79 13.24
C ALA A 241 -4.93 -12.76 12.13
N PRO A 242 -6.21 -12.45 11.82
CA PRO A 242 -6.56 -11.50 10.77
C PRO A 242 -5.92 -10.11 10.90
N ASP A 243 -5.67 -9.67 12.14
CA ASP A 243 -5.07 -8.36 12.42
C ASP A 243 -3.54 -8.36 12.24
N ASP A 244 -2.91 -9.54 12.24
CA ASP A 244 -1.45 -9.72 12.13
C ASP A 244 -0.99 -10.07 10.70
N LEU A 245 -1.93 -10.29 9.76
CA LEU A 245 -1.65 -10.58 8.36
C LEU A 245 -2.47 -9.70 7.43
N ASP A 246 -1.79 -8.73 6.81
CA ASP A 246 -2.38 -7.91 5.76
C ASP A 246 -2.31 -8.61 4.39
N THR A 247 -3.41 -9.25 3.99
CA THR A 247 -3.51 -9.96 2.70
C THR A 247 -3.74 -9.04 1.50
N ARG A 248 -3.91 -7.72 1.68
CA ARG A 248 -4.26 -6.80 0.57
C ARG A 248 -3.24 -6.83 -0.56
N LEU A 249 -1.95 -6.95 -0.23
CA LEU A 249 -0.90 -7.08 -1.24
C LEU A 249 -1.00 -8.41 -2.00
N LEU A 250 -1.20 -9.53 -1.30
CA LEU A 250 -1.35 -10.85 -1.92
C LEU A 250 -2.56 -10.89 -2.86
N ARG A 251 -3.69 -10.33 -2.42
CA ARG A 251 -4.90 -10.15 -3.22
C ARG A 251 -4.62 -9.38 -4.51
N ALA A 252 -3.92 -8.26 -4.40
CA ALA A 252 -3.59 -7.42 -5.55
C ALA A 252 -2.70 -8.17 -6.56
N MET A 253 -1.74 -8.97 -6.08
CA MET A 253 -0.90 -9.80 -6.95
C MET A 253 -1.65 -10.94 -7.62
N ILE A 254 -2.57 -11.63 -6.92
CA ILE A 254 -3.45 -12.63 -7.54
C ILE A 254 -4.31 -11.98 -8.62
N THR A 255 -4.87 -10.81 -8.31
CA THR A 255 -5.69 -10.05 -9.27
C THR A 255 -4.87 -9.68 -10.52
N LYS A 256 -3.64 -9.20 -10.33
CA LYS A 256 -2.70 -8.95 -11.43
C LYS A 256 -2.45 -10.22 -12.25
N GLY A 257 -2.10 -11.33 -11.60
CA GLY A 257 -1.84 -12.61 -12.25
C GLY A 257 -3.02 -13.15 -13.05
N VAL A 258 -4.25 -12.98 -12.54
CA VAL A 258 -5.48 -13.38 -13.25
C VAL A 258 -5.78 -12.47 -14.45
N ILE A 259 -5.62 -11.15 -14.32
CA ILE A 259 -6.05 -10.20 -15.35
C ILE A 259 -5.00 -10.01 -16.46
N GLU A 260 -3.71 -10.02 -16.12
CA GLU A 260 -2.65 -9.68 -17.07
C GLU A 260 -2.61 -10.58 -18.32
N PRO A 261 -2.72 -11.92 -18.23
CA PRO A 261 -2.72 -12.80 -19.42
C PRO A 261 -3.90 -12.57 -20.37
N ILE A 262 -4.97 -11.96 -19.89
CA ILE A 262 -6.23 -11.75 -20.62
C ILE A 262 -6.50 -10.26 -20.89
N SER A 263 -5.49 -9.40 -20.69
CA SER A 263 -5.57 -7.96 -20.87
C SER A 263 -4.67 -7.48 -22.01
N SER A 264 -5.16 -6.53 -22.80
CA SER A 264 -4.37 -5.77 -23.78
C SER A 264 -3.73 -4.51 -23.16
N VAL A 265 -4.10 -4.17 -21.92
CA VAL A 265 -3.55 -3.07 -21.14
C VAL A 265 -2.54 -3.64 -20.15
N PHE A 266 -1.42 -2.93 -19.97
CA PHE A 266 -0.45 -3.26 -18.94
C PHE A 266 -1.08 -3.21 -17.55
N ILE A 267 -0.97 -4.31 -16.79
CA ILE A 267 -1.58 -4.45 -15.48
C ILE A 267 -0.52 -4.26 -14.39
N ASN A 268 -0.84 -3.41 -13.41
CA ASN A 268 -0.04 -3.19 -12.23
C ASN A 268 -0.93 -3.18 -10.97
N LEU A 269 -0.30 -3.06 -9.81
CA LEU A 269 -0.99 -3.05 -8.52
C LEU A 269 -2.04 -1.94 -8.37
N VAL A 270 -1.88 -0.84 -9.10
CA VAL A 270 -2.75 0.34 -9.01
C VAL A 270 -4.02 0.13 -9.84
N ASN A 271 -3.92 -0.48 -11.02
CA ASN A 271 -5.03 -0.61 -11.96
C ASN A 271 -5.66 -2.02 -12.00
N ALA A 272 -5.04 -3.05 -11.41
CA ALA A 272 -5.54 -4.43 -11.48
C ALA A 272 -6.97 -4.56 -10.95
N ASP A 273 -7.24 -3.99 -9.78
CA ASP A 273 -8.56 -4.02 -9.13
C ASP A 273 -9.63 -3.29 -9.93
N PHE A 274 -9.28 -2.11 -10.46
CA PHE A 274 -10.17 -1.32 -11.30
C PHE A 274 -10.50 -2.06 -12.60
N THR A 275 -9.49 -2.65 -13.24
CA THR A 275 -9.62 -3.41 -14.49
C THR A 275 -10.45 -4.67 -14.27
N ALA A 276 -10.25 -5.38 -13.16
CA ALA A 276 -11.05 -6.52 -12.76
C ALA A 276 -12.54 -6.15 -12.62
N LYS A 277 -12.84 -5.06 -11.90
CA LYS A 277 -14.21 -4.55 -11.73
C LYS A 277 -14.85 -4.13 -13.06
N GLN A 278 -14.12 -3.44 -13.94
CA GLN A 278 -14.62 -3.07 -15.27
C GLN A 278 -15.00 -4.29 -16.14
N ARG A 279 -14.34 -5.43 -15.91
CA ARG A 279 -14.61 -6.69 -16.60
C ARG A 279 -15.66 -7.55 -15.90
N GLY A 280 -16.26 -7.06 -14.81
CA GLY A 280 -17.24 -7.81 -14.02
C GLY A 280 -16.63 -8.98 -13.23
N LEU A 281 -15.31 -9.00 -13.04
CA LEU A 281 -14.64 -10.01 -12.22
C LEU A 281 -14.81 -9.66 -10.74
N GLN A 282 -15.44 -10.56 -10.00
CA GLN A 282 -15.51 -10.50 -8.55
C GLN A 282 -14.42 -11.38 -7.92
N ILE A 283 -13.61 -10.79 -7.06
CA ILE A 283 -12.59 -11.51 -6.29
C ILE A 283 -12.98 -11.47 -4.83
N SER A 284 -13.27 -12.65 -4.26
CA SER A 284 -13.57 -12.86 -2.85
C SER A 284 -12.40 -13.55 -2.15
N GLU A 285 -12.18 -13.21 -0.89
CA GLU A 285 -11.13 -13.81 -0.08
C GLU A 285 -11.70 -14.48 1.16
N GLU A 286 -11.09 -15.56 1.59
CA GLU A 286 -11.28 -16.15 2.91
C GLU A 286 -9.92 -16.43 3.56
N ARG A 287 -9.89 -16.32 4.88
CA ARG A 287 -8.71 -16.67 5.68
C ARG A 287 -9.07 -17.88 6.52
N ILE A 288 -8.22 -18.90 6.46
CA ILE A 288 -8.36 -20.15 7.20
C ILE A 288 -7.30 -20.11 8.29
N LEU A 289 -7.75 -19.96 9.53
CA LEU A 289 -6.87 -19.99 10.69
C LEU A 289 -6.41 -21.43 10.91
N LEU A 290 -5.09 -21.63 10.96
CA LEU A 290 -4.46 -22.92 11.16
C LEU A 290 -3.73 -22.98 12.49
N ASP A 291 -3.62 -24.19 13.05
CA ASP A 291 -2.71 -24.44 14.17
C ASP A 291 -1.28 -24.53 13.63
N GLY A 292 -0.36 -23.69 14.12
CA GLY A 292 1.02 -23.66 13.60
C GLY A 292 1.89 -22.54 14.16
N SER A 293 3.11 -22.40 13.62
CA SER A 293 4.04 -21.32 13.99
C SER A 293 3.67 -20.02 13.26
N PRO A 294 3.54 -18.87 13.95
CA PRO A 294 3.30 -17.58 13.32
C PRO A 294 4.55 -17.02 12.60
N GLU A 295 5.69 -17.71 12.66
CA GLU A 295 6.91 -17.32 11.94
C GLU A 295 6.73 -17.33 10.43
N SER A 296 5.96 -18.29 9.90
CA SER A 296 5.54 -18.27 8.49
C SER A 296 4.26 -17.45 8.34
N PRO A 297 4.25 -16.36 7.56
CA PRO A 297 3.06 -15.51 7.44
C PRO A 297 1.90 -16.23 6.74
N VAL A 298 2.19 -17.17 5.84
CA VAL A 298 1.17 -17.91 5.07
C VAL A 298 1.65 -19.35 4.86
N GLU A 299 0.84 -20.32 5.25
CA GLU A 299 1.11 -21.74 5.03
C GLU A 299 0.79 -22.15 3.59
N PHE A 300 -0.34 -21.68 3.05
CA PHE A 300 -0.71 -21.89 1.65
C PHE A 300 -1.57 -20.76 1.09
N ILE A 301 -1.53 -20.60 -0.23
CA ILE A 301 -2.46 -19.78 -1.00
C ILE A 301 -3.20 -20.70 -1.96
N GLN A 302 -4.53 -20.62 -1.96
CA GLN A 302 -5.39 -21.36 -2.86
C GLN A 302 -6.18 -20.39 -3.75
N VAL A 303 -6.27 -20.70 -5.04
CA VAL A 303 -7.07 -19.97 -6.02
C VAL A 303 -8.11 -20.92 -6.63
N GLN A 304 -9.36 -20.49 -6.59
CA GLN A 304 -10.52 -21.22 -7.12
C GLN A 304 -11.25 -20.36 -8.16
N ILE A 305 -11.50 -20.93 -9.34
CA ILE A 305 -12.26 -20.28 -10.42
C ILE A 305 -13.48 -21.12 -10.75
N ALA A 306 -14.67 -20.60 -10.44
CA ALA A 306 -15.95 -21.27 -10.63
C ALA A 306 -16.64 -20.85 -11.93
N ASN A 307 -17.61 -21.67 -12.38
CA ASN A 307 -18.48 -21.40 -13.53
C ASN A 307 -17.72 -21.20 -14.87
N VAL A 308 -16.64 -21.95 -15.05
CA VAL A 308 -15.78 -21.92 -16.24
C VAL A 308 -15.51 -23.34 -16.74
N GLU A 309 -15.23 -23.47 -18.03
CA GLU A 309 -14.65 -24.70 -18.58
C GLU A 309 -13.13 -24.71 -18.31
N SER A 310 -12.51 -25.90 -18.36
CA SER A 310 -11.06 -26.05 -18.19
C SER A 310 -10.41 -26.66 -19.42
N LYS A 311 -9.21 -26.16 -19.78
CA LYS A 311 -8.30 -26.78 -20.77
C LYS A 311 -7.67 -28.07 -20.24
N PHE A 312 -7.74 -28.29 -18.92
CA PHE A 312 -7.20 -29.44 -18.22
C PHE A 312 -8.24 -29.88 -17.17
N ALA A 313 -9.09 -30.83 -17.53
CA ALA A 313 -10.23 -31.27 -16.72
C ALA A 313 -9.78 -31.80 -15.34
N SER A 314 -8.59 -32.38 -15.26
CA SER A 314 -7.96 -32.85 -14.02
C SER A 314 -7.64 -31.72 -13.01
N ALA A 315 -7.71 -30.44 -13.41
CA ALA A 315 -7.62 -29.29 -12.50
C ALA A 315 -8.95 -28.90 -11.85
N ILE A 316 -10.07 -29.49 -12.27
CA ILE A 316 -11.38 -29.27 -11.66
C ILE A 316 -11.46 -30.10 -10.37
N SER A 317 -11.80 -29.46 -9.25
CA SER A 317 -12.02 -30.14 -7.97
C SER A 317 -13.38 -30.85 -7.93
N ASP A 318 -13.58 -31.66 -6.89
CA ASP A 318 -14.85 -32.36 -6.66
C ASP A 318 -16.06 -31.41 -6.51
N SER A 319 -15.81 -30.15 -6.15
CA SER A 319 -16.79 -29.05 -6.07
C SER A 319 -17.11 -28.39 -7.42
N GLY A 320 -16.42 -28.77 -8.50
CA GLY A 320 -16.70 -28.29 -9.86
C GLY A 320 -16.01 -26.97 -10.25
N GLU A 321 -15.01 -26.52 -9.50
CA GLU A 321 -14.22 -25.33 -9.83
C GLU A 321 -12.78 -25.70 -10.20
N ILE A 322 -12.13 -24.89 -11.04
CA ILE A 322 -10.67 -25.00 -11.22
C ILE A 322 -10.02 -24.64 -9.89
N ARG A 323 -9.21 -25.54 -9.33
CA ARG A 323 -8.57 -25.35 -8.03
C ARG A 323 -7.07 -25.56 -8.14
N VAL A 324 -6.30 -24.57 -7.66
CA VAL A 324 -4.85 -24.68 -7.52
C VAL A 324 -4.41 -24.16 -6.17
N GLU A 325 -3.42 -24.80 -5.56
CA GLU A 325 -2.83 -24.41 -4.28
C GLU A 325 -1.32 -24.35 -4.42
N GLY A 326 -0.70 -23.40 -3.73
CA GLY A 326 0.76 -23.36 -3.63
C GLY A 326 1.24 -22.90 -2.26
N ARG A 327 2.52 -23.16 -2.00
CA ARG A 327 3.22 -22.86 -0.76
C ARG A 327 4.59 -22.26 -1.06
N VAL A 328 5.16 -21.56 -0.09
CA VAL A 328 6.56 -21.13 -0.16
C VAL A 328 7.40 -22.14 0.60
N LYS A 329 8.43 -22.69 -0.05
CA LYS A 329 9.42 -23.61 0.56
C LYS A 329 10.80 -22.99 0.40
N ASP A 330 11.48 -22.72 1.50
CA ASP A 330 12.81 -22.10 1.51
C ASP A 330 12.90 -20.80 0.67
N GLY A 331 11.83 -19.99 0.70
CA GLY A 331 11.71 -18.76 -0.08
C GLY A 331 11.30 -18.94 -1.55
N VAL A 332 11.12 -20.19 -2.01
CA VAL A 332 10.76 -20.51 -3.40
C VAL A 332 9.26 -20.88 -3.51
N PRO A 333 8.49 -20.21 -4.37
CA PRO A 333 7.10 -20.56 -4.65
C PRO A 333 6.96 -21.93 -5.30
N HIS A 334 6.11 -22.79 -4.74
CA HIS A 334 5.78 -24.11 -5.26
C HIS A 334 4.27 -24.25 -5.49
N LEU A 335 3.89 -24.92 -6.57
CA LEU A 335 2.55 -25.45 -6.78
C LEU A 335 2.45 -26.78 -6.04
N THR A 336 1.49 -26.88 -5.12
CA THR A 336 1.31 -28.04 -4.24
C THR A 336 0.02 -28.81 -4.51
N LYS A 337 -0.94 -28.22 -5.23
CA LYS A 337 -2.18 -28.91 -5.62
C LYS A 337 -2.71 -28.42 -6.96
N VAL A 338 -3.24 -29.36 -7.75
CA VAL A 338 -4.00 -29.11 -8.98
C VAL A 338 -5.25 -29.99 -8.96
N GLY A 339 -6.43 -29.39 -8.93
CA GLY A 339 -7.70 -30.10 -8.72
C GLY A 339 -7.66 -30.88 -7.40
N SER A 340 -7.73 -32.21 -7.51
CA SER A 340 -7.64 -33.15 -6.38
C SER A 340 -6.26 -33.82 -6.24
N PHE A 341 -5.29 -33.46 -7.08
CA PHE A 341 -3.95 -34.07 -7.11
C PHE A 341 -2.94 -33.23 -6.31
N GLU A 342 -2.23 -33.87 -5.39
CA GLU A 342 -1.07 -33.26 -4.71
C GLU A 342 0.15 -33.35 -5.60
N VAL A 343 0.77 -32.21 -5.86
CA VAL A 343 1.99 -32.08 -6.65
C VAL A 343 3.02 -31.33 -5.83
N ASP A 344 4.24 -31.24 -6.32
CA ASP A 344 5.27 -30.40 -5.74
C ASP A 344 6.16 -29.95 -6.87
N VAL A 345 6.00 -28.73 -7.36
CA VAL A 345 6.80 -28.22 -8.47
C VAL A 345 7.08 -26.75 -8.22
N SER A 346 8.32 -26.31 -8.38
CA SER A 346 8.64 -24.90 -8.29
C SER A 346 7.86 -24.15 -9.39
N LEU A 347 7.31 -23.00 -9.03
CA LEU A 347 6.65 -22.10 -9.98
C LEU A 347 7.72 -21.25 -10.67
N GLU A 348 8.76 -21.85 -11.25
CA GLU A 348 9.81 -21.16 -12.01
C GLU A 348 9.74 -21.55 -13.49
N GLY A 349 10.16 -20.64 -14.37
CA GLY A 349 10.05 -20.85 -15.82
C GLY A 349 8.61 -21.05 -16.27
N SER A 350 8.35 -22.17 -16.95
CA SER A 350 7.01 -22.56 -17.40
C SER A 350 6.63 -23.94 -16.86
N ILE A 351 5.33 -24.23 -16.81
CA ILE A 351 4.82 -25.52 -16.33
C ILE A 351 4.13 -26.29 -17.45
N ILE A 352 4.41 -27.58 -17.52
CA ILE A 352 3.66 -28.57 -18.27
C ILE A 352 2.86 -29.42 -17.29
N LEU A 353 1.57 -29.59 -17.54
CA LEU A 353 0.73 -30.54 -16.84
C LEU A 353 0.27 -31.63 -17.81
N CYS A 354 0.47 -32.88 -17.42
CA CYS A 354 -0.02 -34.06 -18.12
C CYS A 354 -0.94 -34.84 -17.18
N SER A 355 -2.12 -35.24 -17.64
CA SER A 355 -2.96 -36.22 -16.96
C SER A 355 -2.74 -37.56 -17.64
N GLN A 356 -2.46 -38.61 -16.87
CA GLN A 356 -2.17 -39.94 -17.38
C GLN A 356 -2.67 -41.04 -16.46
N VAL A 357 -2.66 -42.27 -16.96
CA VAL A 357 -2.72 -43.47 -16.11
C VAL A 357 -1.32 -43.76 -15.56
N ASP A 358 -1.21 -44.00 -14.25
CA ASP A 358 0.05 -44.33 -13.56
C ASP A 358 0.62 -45.66 -14.06
N GLN A 359 1.67 -45.58 -14.89
CA GLN A 359 2.33 -46.74 -15.48
C GLN A 359 3.84 -46.51 -15.74
N PRO A 360 4.64 -47.60 -15.79
CA PRO A 360 6.07 -47.50 -16.05
C PRO A 360 6.44 -46.75 -17.33
N GLY A 361 7.52 -45.97 -17.26
CA GLY A 361 8.14 -45.32 -18.41
C GLY A 361 7.53 -43.97 -18.81
N MET A 362 6.47 -43.48 -18.13
CA MET A 362 5.85 -42.20 -18.49
C MET A 362 6.78 -41.00 -18.34
N ILE A 363 7.43 -40.90 -17.18
CA ILE A 363 8.44 -39.87 -16.88
C ILE A 363 9.54 -39.87 -17.95
N GLY A 364 10.07 -41.05 -18.28
CA GLY A 364 11.12 -41.19 -19.29
C GLY A 364 10.68 -40.74 -20.68
N LYS A 365 9.46 -41.09 -21.11
CA LYS A 365 8.93 -40.67 -22.42
C LYS A 365 8.85 -39.15 -22.55
N VAL A 366 8.30 -38.46 -21.55
CA VAL A 366 8.18 -37.00 -21.59
C VAL A 366 9.55 -36.34 -21.44
N GLY A 367 10.39 -36.83 -20.54
CA GLY A 367 11.76 -36.34 -20.37
C GLY A 367 12.61 -36.49 -21.63
N SER A 368 12.47 -37.59 -22.37
CA SER A 368 13.16 -37.79 -23.66
C SER A 368 12.74 -36.77 -24.71
N VAL A 369 11.43 -36.48 -24.86
CA VAL A 369 10.96 -35.48 -25.82
C VAL A 369 11.54 -34.10 -25.51
N LEU A 370 11.55 -33.69 -24.23
CA LEU A 370 12.12 -32.41 -23.81
C LEU A 370 13.65 -32.38 -24.01
N GLY A 371 14.34 -33.47 -23.66
CA GLY A 371 15.79 -33.57 -23.78
C GLY A 371 16.29 -33.58 -25.23
N GLU A 372 15.53 -34.12 -26.17
CA GLU A 372 15.87 -34.08 -27.61
C GLU A 372 15.92 -32.65 -28.18
N GLU A 373 15.16 -31.72 -27.60
CA GLU A 373 15.21 -30.29 -27.93
C GLU A 373 16.07 -29.46 -26.97
N ASN A 374 16.84 -30.11 -26.09
CA ASN A 374 17.67 -29.46 -25.09
C ASN A 374 16.87 -28.48 -24.20
N VAL A 375 15.64 -28.87 -23.81
CA VAL A 375 14.84 -28.17 -22.81
C VAL A 375 15.13 -28.76 -21.44
N ASN A 376 15.63 -27.94 -20.51
CA ASN A 376 15.94 -28.39 -19.16
C ASN A 376 14.67 -28.56 -18.32
N VAL A 377 14.66 -29.59 -17.49
CA VAL A 377 13.60 -29.83 -16.49
C VAL A 377 14.12 -29.38 -15.13
N SER A 378 13.59 -28.28 -14.62
CA SER A 378 13.98 -27.73 -13.31
C SER A 378 13.35 -28.50 -12.16
N PHE A 379 12.13 -29.01 -12.35
CA PHE A 379 11.42 -29.79 -11.34
C PHE A 379 10.44 -30.75 -12.00
N MET A 380 10.22 -31.93 -11.40
CA MET A 380 9.18 -32.85 -11.84
C MET A 380 8.54 -33.56 -10.65
N SER A 381 7.21 -33.60 -10.63
CA SER A 381 6.44 -34.32 -9.61
C SER A 381 5.23 -35.00 -10.22
N VAL A 382 4.86 -36.15 -9.64
CA VAL A 382 3.70 -36.94 -10.08
C VAL A 382 2.77 -37.15 -8.90
N GLY A 383 1.63 -36.46 -8.93
CA GLY A 383 0.53 -36.66 -8.01
C GLY A 383 -0.39 -37.77 -8.51
N ARG A 384 -0.63 -38.81 -7.71
CA ARG A 384 -1.54 -39.91 -8.08
C ARG A 384 -2.63 -40.08 -7.03
N ILE A 385 -3.85 -40.39 -7.48
CA ILE A 385 -4.97 -40.72 -6.57
C ILE A 385 -4.71 -42.07 -5.89
N ALA A 386 -4.28 -43.05 -6.66
CA ALA A 386 -3.90 -44.37 -6.19
C ALA A 386 -2.94 -45.05 -7.20
N PRO A 387 -2.19 -46.09 -6.79
CA PRO A 387 -1.36 -46.84 -7.70
C PRO A 387 -2.15 -47.36 -8.90
N ARG A 388 -1.61 -47.22 -10.12
CA ARG A 388 -2.23 -47.66 -11.38
C ARG A 388 -3.56 -46.98 -11.74
N LYS A 389 -3.92 -45.88 -11.07
CA LYS A 389 -5.07 -45.04 -11.38
C LYS A 389 -4.59 -43.75 -12.07
N GLN A 390 -5.45 -42.74 -12.11
CA GLN A 390 -5.13 -41.45 -12.69
C GLN A 390 -4.05 -40.73 -11.87
N ALA A 391 -3.17 -40.05 -12.60
CA ALA A 391 -2.08 -39.25 -12.05
C ALA A 391 -1.90 -37.98 -12.88
N VAL A 392 -1.50 -36.90 -12.22
CA VAL A 392 -1.07 -35.65 -12.85
C VAL A 392 0.44 -35.53 -12.68
N MET A 393 1.15 -35.46 -13.81
CA MET A 393 2.57 -35.12 -13.84
C MET A 393 2.71 -33.62 -14.09
N ALA A 394 3.34 -32.93 -13.14
CA ALA A 394 3.68 -31.52 -13.24
C ALA A 394 5.19 -31.37 -13.46
N ILE A 395 5.57 -30.59 -14.47
CA ILE A 395 6.95 -30.45 -14.93
C ILE A 395 7.27 -28.96 -15.04
N GLY A 396 8.26 -28.50 -14.30
CA GLY A 396 8.88 -27.19 -14.50
C GLY A 396 9.96 -27.26 -15.56
N VAL A 397 9.92 -26.33 -16.52
CA VAL A 397 10.92 -26.21 -17.59
C VAL A 397 11.49 -24.80 -17.63
N ASP A 398 12.80 -24.70 -17.86
CA ASP A 398 13.51 -23.42 -17.87
C ASP A 398 13.31 -22.68 -19.20
N GLU A 399 13.33 -23.42 -20.31
CA GLU A 399 13.09 -22.91 -21.65
C GLU A 399 11.67 -23.22 -22.12
N GLN A 400 11.14 -22.36 -23.00
CA GLN A 400 9.88 -22.65 -23.68
C GLN A 400 10.08 -23.77 -24.71
N PRO A 401 9.39 -24.93 -24.59
CA PRO A 401 9.46 -25.99 -25.58
C PRO A 401 8.87 -25.54 -26.93
N SER A 402 9.36 -26.15 -28.02
CA SER A 402 8.82 -25.86 -29.35
C SER A 402 7.35 -26.33 -29.46
N LYS A 403 6.61 -25.77 -30.41
CA LYS A 403 5.24 -26.24 -30.71
C LYS A 403 5.22 -27.72 -31.10
N GLU A 404 6.30 -28.20 -31.72
CA GLU A 404 6.44 -29.60 -32.13
C GLU A 404 6.64 -30.50 -30.92
N SER A 405 7.52 -30.14 -29.98
CA SER A 405 7.68 -30.85 -28.70
C SER A 405 6.37 -30.94 -27.91
N LEU A 406 5.67 -29.81 -27.75
CA LEU A 406 4.40 -29.80 -27.01
C LEU A 406 3.36 -30.72 -27.68
N LYS A 407 3.32 -30.75 -29.02
CA LYS A 407 2.46 -31.66 -29.77
C LYS A 407 2.85 -33.13 -29.56
N ARG A 408 4.15 -33.45 -29.66
CA ARG A 408 4.69 -34.81 -29.45
C ARG A 408 4.37 -35.34 -28.06
N ILE A 409 4.45 -34.48 -27.03
CA ILE A 409 4.05 -34.85 -25.66
C ILE A 409 2.56 -35.16 -25.61
N GLY A 410 1.69 -34.27 -26.13
CA GLY A 410 0.24 -34.48 -26.13
C GLY A 410 -0.21 -35.73 -26.91
N GLU A 411 0.57 -36.20 -27.89
CA GLU A 411 0.29 -37.40 -28.68
C GLU A 411 0.79 -38.71 -28.05
N ILE A 412 1.47 -38.66 -26.89
CA ILE A 412 1.87 -39.87 -26.16
C ILE A 412 0.60 -40.65 -25.78
N PRO A 413 0.43 -41.93 -26.20
CA PRO A 413 -0.86 -42.63 -26.11
C PRO A 413 -1.49 -42.77 -24.72
N ALA A 414 -0.71 -42.56 -23.65
CA ALA A 414 -1.19 -42.66 -22.28
C ALA A 414 -1.36 -41.31 -21.57
N ILE A 415 -1.08 -40.20 -22.26
CA ILE A 415 -1.45 -38.86 -21.84
C ILE A 415 -2.88 -38.62 -22.31
N GLN A 416 -3.77 -38.39 -21.35
CA GLN A 416 -5.19 -38.17 -21.56
C GLN A 416 -5.52 -36.67 -21.70
N GLU A 417 -4.78 -35.84 -20.97
CA GLU A 417 -4.92 -34.38 -20.98
C GLU A 417 -3.53 -33.76 -20.94
N PHE A 418 -3.37 -32.61 -21.58
CA PHE A 418 -2.09 -31.91 -21.66
C PHE A 418 -2.31 -30.40 -21.74
N VAL A 419 -1.55 -29.64 -20.95
CA VAL A 419 -1.51 -28.18 -21.07
C VAL A 419 -0.11 -27.65 -20.75
N TYR A 420 0.27 -26.59 -21.47
CA TYR A 420 1.47 -25.80 -21.22
C TYR A 420 1.08 -24.40 -20.72
N LEU A 421 1.72 -23.96 -19.64
CA LEU A 421 1.36 -22.78 -18.85
C LEU A 421 2.60 -21.91 -18.67
N ARG A 422 2.51 -20.62 -19.03
CA ARG A 422 3.60 -19.65 -18.87
C ARG A 422 3.39 -18.85 -17.58
N LEU A 423 4.35 -18.84 -16.67
CA LEU A 423 4.20 -18.22 -15.34
C LEU A 423 4.55 -16.73 -15.27
#